data_AF-A0A2H0Y2E4-F1
#
_entry.id   AF-A0A2H0Y2E4-F1
#
_cell.length_a   1.000
_cell.length_b   1.000
_cell.length_c   1.000
_cell.angle_alpha   90.00
_cell.angle_beta   90.00
_cell.angle_gamma   90.00
#
_symmetry.space_group_name_H-M   'P 1'
#
loop_
_entity.id
_entity.type
_entity.pdbx_description
1 polymer ?
#
loop_
_entity_poly.entity_id
_entity_poly.type
_entity_poly.pdbx_seq_one_letter_code
_entity_poly.pdbx_strand_id
1 'polypeptide(L)'
;MTSFNKQLTVVVALSGGIDSAVAAALLKEEGLRVIGVYLHFWSESRTSRFAPVQDEPHLTLQNPALNKCCSLESLARARQVAGKLKIPLYALDASTSFKTKVVDNFLQECAHCRTPNPCVRCNQYIKFGELLKYARSLGAQKIA
;
A
#
# COMPACT_ATOMS: atom_id res chain seq x y z
N MET A 1 29.76 14.49 -27.18
CA MET A 1 28.51 13.70 -27.29
C MET A 1 28.20 13.15 -25.90
N THR A 2 27.34 13.84 -25.16
CA THR A 2 26.96 13.48 -23.79
C THR A 2 26.11 12.21 -23.83
N SER A 3 26.62 11.13 -23.22
CA SER A 3 25.86 9.90 -23.01
C SER A 3 24.65 10.20 -22.13
N PHE A 4 23.44 10.10 -22.68
CA PHE A 4 22.20 10.11 -21.92
C PHE A 4 22.09 8.78 -21.16
N ASN A 5 22.86 8.63 -20.09
CA ASN A 5 22.74 7.46 -19.23
C ASN A 5 21.42 7.60 -18.46
N LYS A 6 20.39 6.88 -18.89
CA LYS A 6 19.04 6.97 -18.32
C LYS A 6 19.11 6.51 -16.86
N GLN A 7 18.95 7.45 -15.93
CA GLN A 7 18.96 7.17 -14.49
C GLN A 7 17.87 6.13 -14.17
N LEU A 8 18.28 5.01 -13.59
CA LEU A 8 17.38 3.92 -13.23
C LEU A 8 16.33 4.43 -12.23
N THR A 9 15.06 4.24 -12.60
CA THR A 9 13.91 4.66 -11.80
C THR A 9 13.31 3.47 -11.08
N VAL A 10 13.14 3.61 -9.76
CA VAL A 10 12.57 2.60 -8.86
C VAL A 10 11.34 3.17 -8.20
N VAL A 11 10.22 2.42 -8.27
CA VAL A 11 9.01 2.74 -7.53
C VAL A 11 8.99 1.96 -6.22
N VAL A 12 8.89 2.65 -5.09
CA VAL A 12 8.84 2.04 -3.76
C VAL A 12 7.41 2.07 -3.23
N ALA A 13 6.89 0.91 -2.83
CA ALA A 13 5.63 0.81 -2.09
C ALA A 13 5.78 1.38 -0.67
N LEU A 14 5.55 2.68 -0.50
CA LEU A 14 5.65 3.36 0.79
C LEU A 14 4.36 3.19 1.59
N SER A 15 4.37 2.26 2.55
CA SER A 15 3.21 1.97 3.41
C SER A 15 3.06 2.94 4.60
N GLY A 16 4.09 3.75 4.88
CA GLY A 16 4.20 4.54 6.11
C GLY A 16 4.86 3.78 7.27
N GLY A 17 5.28 2.54 7.06
CA GLY A 17 6.11 1.76 7.98
C GLY A 17 7.62 1.99 7.77
N ILE A 18 8.40 1.60 8.78
CA ILE A 18 9.86 1.81 8.82
C ILE A 18 10.58 1.07 7.68
N ASP A 19 10.19 -0.17 7.38
CA ASP A 19 10.88 -0.98 6.37
C ASP A 19 10.86 -0.33 5.00
N SER A 20 9.67 0.12 4.57
CA SER A 20 9.51 0.83 3.29
C SER A 20 10.24 2.17 3.26
N ALA A 21 10.31 2.87 4.41
CA ALA A 21 11.01 4.14 4.51
C ALA A 21 12.52 3.97 4.40
N VAL A 22 13.09 2.97 5.09
CA VAL A 22 14.52 2.64 5.01
C VAL A 22 14.87 2.14 3.61
N ALA A 23 14.04 1.28 3.01
CA ALA A 23 14.26 0.83 1.63
C ALA A 23 14.32 2.02 0.63
N ALA A 24 13.39 2.97 0.75
CA ALA A 24 13.41 4.18 -0.08
C ALA A 24 14.65 5.05 0.18
N ALA A 25 15.10 5.16 1.44
CA ALA A 25 16.28 5.92 1.81
C ALA A 25 17.56 5.29 1.21
N LEU A 26 17.75 3.98 1.36
CA LEU A 26 18.90 3.26 0.81
C LEU A 26 18.98 3.39 -0.71
N LEU A 27 17.86 3.21 -1.43
CA LEU A 27 17.83 3.38 -2.89
C LEU A 27 18.13 4.83 -3.31
N LYS A 28 17.73 5.82 -2.49
CA LYS A 28 18.03 7.23 -2.72
C LYS A 28 19.52 7.53 -2.48
N GLU A 29 20.11 6.96 -1.44
CA GLU A 29 21.54 7.04 -1.13
C GLU A 29 22.42 6.41 -2.23
N GLU A 30 21.94 5.34 -2.86
CA GLU A 30 22.55 4.74 -4.05
C GLU A 30 22.46 5.63 -5.31
N GLY A 31 21.82 6.80 -5.23
CA GLY A 31 21.71 7.75 -6.34
C GLY A 31 20.63 7.37 -7.38
N LEU A 32 19.73 6.45 -7.06
CA LEU A 32 18.63 6.06 -7.94
C LEU A 32 17.52 7.11 -7.94
N ARG A 33 16.75 7.15 -9.05
CA ARG A 33 15.53 7.95 -9.12
C ARG A 33 14.41 7.19 -8.41
N VAL A 34 14.14 7.56 -7.16
CA VAL A 34 13.10 6.92 -6.35
C VAL A 34 11.77 7.67 -6.47
N ILE A 35 10.68 6.92 -6.66
CA ILE A 35 9.30 7.41 -6.62
C ILE A 35 8.54 6.61 -5.57
N GLY A 36 7.95 7.27 -4.59
CA GLY A 36 7.06 6.63 -3.64
C GLY A 36 5.66 6.40 -4.22
N VAL A 37 5.08 5.24 -3.92
CA VAL A 37 3.66 4.95 -4.19
C VAL A 37 3.01 4.40 -2.92
N TYR A 38 1.97 5.09 -2.44
CA TYR A 38 1.10 4.61 -1.39
C TYR A 38 -0.07 3.84 -1.99
N LEU A 39 -0.32 2.61 -1.52
CA LEU A 39 -1.44 1.79 -1.98
C LEU A 39 -2.66 2.03 -1.08
N HIS A 40 -3.76 2.49 -1.67
CA HIS A 40 -5.05 2.57 -1.00
C HIS A 40 -5.83 1.27 -1.26
N PHE A 41 -6.13 0.53 -0.20
CA PHE A 41 -6.92 -0.69 -0.25
C PHE A 41 -8.35 -0.44 0.21
N TRP A 42 -9.19 -1.46 -0.01
CA TRP A 42 -10.56 -1.42 0.44
C TRP A 42 -10.66 -1.45 1.96
N SER A 43 -11.67 -0.75 2.47
CA SER A 43 -12.10 -0.75 3.86
C SER A 43 -13.62 -0.74 3.89
N GLU A 44 -14.22 -1.45 4.85
CA GLU A 44 -15.66 -1.43 5.05
C GLU A 44 -16.12 0.00 5.42
N SER A 45 -17.23 0.45 4.83
CA SER A 45 -17.85 1.72 5.20
C SER A 45 -18.65 1.57 6.51
N ARG A 46 -18.64 2.61 7.35
CA ARG A 46 -19.36 2.69 8.63
C ARG A 46 -20.88 2.57 8.54
N THR A 47 -21.44 2.44 7.34
CA THR A 47 -22.88 2.33 7.09
C THR A 47 -23.39 0.89 7.10
N SER A 48 -22.53 -0.12 7.31
CA SER A 48 -23.01 -1.50 7.46
C SER A 48 -23.82 -1.63 8.77
N ARG A 49 -24.99 -2.27 8.71
CA ARG A 49 -25.90 -2.49 9.87
C ARG A 49 -25.29 -3.34 11.00
N PHE A 50 -24.04 -3.78 10.84
CA PHE A 50 -23.28 -4.58 11.79
C PHE A 50 -22.05 -3.83 12.32
N ALA A 51 -21.93 -2.52 12.06
CA ALA A 51 -20.92 -1.70 12.73
C ALA A 51 -21.13 -1.82 14.25
N PRO A 52 -20.08 -2.15 15.05
CA PRO A 52 -20.24 -2.36 16.47
C PRO A 52 -20.83 -1.11 17.13
N VAL A 53 -21.87 -1.34 17.94
CA VAL A 53 -22.55 -0.34 18.76
C VAL A 53 -21.53 0.33 19.69
N GLN A 54 -21.69 1.65 19.90
CA GLN A 54 -20.74 2.54 20.57
C GLN A 54 -20.63 2.33 22.10
N ASP A 55 -21.15 1.24 22.66
CA ASP A 55 -21.40 1.10 24.10
C ASP A 55 -20.29 0.35 24.87
N GLU A 56 -19.07 0.25 24.33
CA GLU A 56 -17.92 -0.30 25.05
C GLU A 56 -16.98 0.84 25.52
N PRO A 57 -16.98 1.22 26.82
CA PRO A 57 -16.31 2.41 27.33
C PRO A 57 -14.77 2.29 27.39
N HIS A 58 -14.18 1.24 26.80
CA HIS A 58 -12.77 0.88 26.96
C HIS A 58 -11.98 0.94 25.64
N LEU A 59 -12.64 1.24 24.51
CA LEU A 59 -11.99 1.39 23.21
C LEU A 59 -11.60 2.86 22.98
N THR A 60 -10.47 3.22 23.57
CA THR A 60 -9.81 4.53 23.44
C THR A 60 -9.46 4.84 21.99
N LEU A 61 -10.09 5.85 21.37
CA LEU A 61 -9.68 6.67 20.21
C LEU A 61 -9.01 6.00 18.97
N GLN A 62 -8.96 4.68 18.89
CA GLN A 62 -8.38 3.90 17.80
C GLN A 62 -9.43 2.89 17.36
N ASN A 63 -10.25 3.36 16.44
CA ASN A 63 -11.36 2.65 15.85
C ASN A 63 -10.89 1.31 15.23
N PRO A 64 -11.27 0.14 15.77
CA PRO A 64 -10.79 -1.17 15.31
C PRO A 64 -11.33 -1.57 13.93
N ALA A 65 -12.30 -0.83 13.38
CA ALA A 65 -12.89 -1.07 12.05
C ALA A 65 -12.10 -0.44 10.89
N LEU A 66 -11.03 0.31 11.16
CA LEU A 66 -10.21 0.93 10.11
C LEU A 66 -9.03 0.02 9.77
N ASN A 67 -8.95 -0.41 8.52
CA ASN A 67 -7.77 -1.06 7.96
C ASN A 67 -6.55 -0.15 8.21
N LYS A 68 -5.63 -0.54 9.11
CA LYS A 68 -4.47 0.27 9.51
C LYS A 68 -3.60 0.65 8.31
N CYS A 69 -3.53 -0.23 7.30
CA CYS A 69 -2.83 0.00 6.04
C CYS A 69 -3.53 1.02 5.11
N CYS A 70 -4.73 1.48 5.45
CA CYS A 70 -5.52 2.46 4.69
C CYS A 70 -5.99 3.63 5.55
N SER A 71 -5.38 3.82 6.72
CA SER A 71 -5.67 4.95 7.57
C SER A 71 -5.09 6.24 6.98
N LEU A 72 -5.75 7.37 7.30
CA LEU A 72 -5.21 8.70 7.00
C LEU A 72 -3.85 8.92 7.67
N GLU A 73 -3.61 8.28 8.82
CA GLU A 73 -2.34 8.34 9.54
C GLU A 73 -1.20 7.68 8.73
N SER A 74 -1.43 6.49 8.18
CA SER A 74 -0.43 5.79 7.37
C SER A 74 -0.05 6.59 6.11
N LEU A 75 -1.03 7.21 5.44
CA LEU A 75 -0.76 8.12 4.32
C LEU A 75 0.02 9.37 4.77
N ALA A 76 -0.31 9.95 5.93
CA ALA A 76 0.42 11.09 6.47
C ALA A 76 1.88 10.74 6.79
N ARG A 77 2.13 9.55 7.36
CA ARG A 77 3.49 9.04 7.59
C ARG A 77 4.25 8.82 6.27
N ALA A 78 3.61 8.23 5.26
CA ALA A 78 4.22 8.07 3.94
C ALA A 78 4.59 9.42 3.30
N ARG A 79 3.71 10.44 3.42
CA ARG A 79 3.99 11.81 2.98
C ARG A 79 5.18 12.43 3.73
N GLN A 80 5.26 12.23 5.05
CA GLN A 80 6.37 12.74 5.85
C GLN A 80 7.70 12.10 5.43
N VAL A 81 7.73 10.79 5.21
CA VAL A 81 8.91 10.06 4.72
C VAL A 81 9.32 10.59 3.34
N ALA A 82 8.39 10.67 2.39
CA ALA A 82 8.68 11.16 1.05
C ALA A 82 9.20 12.61 1.07
N GLY A 83 8.62 13.47 1.92
CA GLY A 83 9.08 14.85 2.13
C GLY A 83 10.50 14.93 2.68
N LYS A 84 10.83 14.13 3.70
CA LYS A 84 12.20 14.05 4.26
C LYS A 84 13.22 13.58 3.22
N LEU A 85 12.87 12.58 2.41
CA LEU A 85 13.73 12.02 1.36
C LEU A 85 13.75 12.86 0.07
N LYS A 86 12.89 13.89 -0.03
CA LYS A 86 12.70 14.73 -1.22
C LYS A 86 12.42 13.89 -2.47
N ILE A 87 11.52 12.91 -2.34
CA ILE A 87 11.04 12.05 -3.43
C ILE A 87 9.55 12.32 -3.71
N PRO A 88 9.08 12.20 -4.96
CA PRO A 88 7.65 12.30 -5.25
C PRO A 88 6.88 11.13 -4.61
N LEU A 89 5.63 11.38 -4.22
CA LEU A 89 4.72 10.39 -3.69
C LEU A 89 3.39 10.43 -4.46
N TYR A 90 2.99 9.30 -5.01
CA TYR A 90 1.67 9.10 -5.61
C TYR A 90 0.81 8.18 -4.74
N ALA A 91 -0.51 8.27 -4.89
CA ALA A 91 -1.44 7.31 -4.30
C ALA A 91 -2.09 6.50 -5.43
N LEU A 92 -2.06 5.18 -5.30
CA LEU A 92 -2.72 4.26 -6.22
C LEU A 92 -3.92 3.64 -5.49
N ASP A 93 -5.11 3.87 -6.02
CA ASP A 93 -6.32 3.21 -5.56
C ASP A 93 -6.38 1.78 -6.09
N ALA A 94 -6.17 0.82 -5.19
CA ALA A 94 -6.28 -0.61 -5.44
C ALA A 94 -7.51 -1.20 -4.72
N SER A 95 -8.43 -0.39 -4.22
CA SER A 95 -9.56 -0.83 -3.39
C SER A 95 -10.40 -1.90 -4.07
N THR A 96 -10.86 -1.66 -5.30
CA THR A 96 -11.68 -2.61 -6.06
C THR A 96 -10.95 -3.95 -6.30
N SER A 97 -9.69 -3.90 -6.72
CA SER A 97 -8.88 -5.11 -6.92
C SER A 97 -8.62 -5.85 -5.60
N PHE A 98 -8.32 -5.13 -4.53
CA PHE A 98 -8.10 -5.70 -3.21
C PHE A 98 -9.36 -6.39 -2.67
N LYS A 99 -10.53 -5.74 -2.79
CA LYS A 99 -11.81 -6.33 -2.37
C LYS A 99 -12.09 -7.62 -3.13
N THR A 100 -12.05 -7.57 -4.46
CA THR A 100 -12.40 -8.71 -5.31
C THR A 100 -11.38 -9.85 -5.27
N LYS A 101 -10.08 -9.54 -5.30
CA LYS A 101 -9.01 -10.55 -5.43
C LYS A 101 -8.50 -11.07 -4.10
N VAL A 102 -8.64 -10.32 -3.01
CA VAL A 102 -8.10 -10.68 -1.69
C VAL A 102 -9.23 -10.94 -0.70
N VAL A 103 -10.11 -9.96 -0.46
CA VAL A 103 -11.14 -10.06 0.58
C VAL A 103 -12.24 -11.07 0.21
N ASP A 104 -12.82 -10.96 -0.98
CA ASP A 104 -13.91 -11.85 -1.42
C ASP A 104 -13.43 -13.29 -1.52
N ASN A 105 -12.19 -13.50 -2.00
CA ASN A 105 -11.60 -14.82 -1.98
C ASN A 105 -11.40 -15.32 -0.54
N PHE A 106 -10.85 -14.51 0.36
CA PHE A 106 -10.66 -14.90 1.76
C PHE A 106 -11.99 -15.36 2.39
N LEU A 107 -13.06 -14.59 2.23
CA LEU A 107 -14.39 -14.92 2.75
C LEU A 107 -14.95 -16.19 2.12
N GLN A 108 -14.83 -16.35 0.81
CA GLN A 108 -15.29 -17.55 0.10
C GLN A 108 -14.54 -18.81 0.54
N GLU A 109 -13.22 -18.73 0.74
CA GLU A 109 -12.42 -19.87 1.20
C GLU A 109 -12.74 -20.24 2.64
N CYS A 110 -12.95 -19.25 3.52
CA CYS A 110 -13.41 -19.49 4.88
C CYS A 110 -14.80 -20.14 4.91
N ALA A 111 -15.72 -19.74 4.03
CA ALA A 111 -17.05 -20.35 3.90
C ALA A 111 -16.98 -21.85 3.50
N HIS A 112 -15.87 -22.29 2.91
CA HIS A 112 -15.59 -23.69 2.61
C HIS A 112 -14.71 -24.36 3.68
N CYS A 113 -14.66 -23.81 4.90
CA CYS A 113 -13.86 -24.32 6.02
C CYS A 113 -12.36 -24.43 5.73
N ARG A 114 -11.83 -23.57 4.84
CA ARG A 114 -10.39 -23.47 4.59
C ARG A 114 -9.77 -22.29 5.36
N THR A 115 -8.45 -22.33 5.52
CA THR A 115 -7.67 -21.25 6.13
C THR A 115 -6.81 -20.57 5.06
N PRO A 116 -7.39 -19.66 4.25
CA PRO A 116 -6.68 -18.99 3.16
C PRO A 116 -5.61 -18.03 3.68
N ASN A 117 -4.55 -17.81 2.89
CA ASN A 117 -3.56 -16.77 3.16
C ASN A 117 -3.79 -15.55 2.25
N PRO A 118 -4.38 -14.45 2.78
CA PRO A 118 -4.68 -13.26 1.97
C PRO A 118 -3.43 -12.52 1.51
N CYS A 119 -2.30 -12.64 2.24
CA CYS A 119 -1.06 -11.95 1.92
C CYS A 119 -0.45 -12.48 0.60
N VAL A 120 -0.55 -13.79 0.35
CA VAL A 120 -0.09 -14.39 -0.92
C VAL A 120 -0.84 -13.78 -2.10
N ARG A 121 -2.16 -13.67 -1.98
CA ARG A 121 -3.00 -13.07 -3.03
C ARG A 121 -2.76 -11.56 -3.17
N CYS A 122 -2.60 -10.84 -2.06
CA CYS A 122 -2.26 -9.42 -2.10
C CYS A 122 -0.93 -9.18 -2.83
N ASN A 123 0.10 -9.98 -2.54
CA ASN A 123 1.36 -9.89 -3.26
C ASN A 123 1.17 -10.19 -4.75
N GLN A 124 0.46 -11.28 -5.10
CA GLN A 124 0.25 -11.69 -6.48
C GLN A 124 -0.53 -10.64 -7.31
N TYR A 125 -1.66 -10.16 -6.81
CA TYR A 125 -2.58 -9.33 -7.60
C TYR A 125 -2.37 -7.83 -7.40
N ILE A 126 -1.88 -7.41 -6.24
CA ILE A 126 -1.82 -5.99 -5.88
C ILE A 126 -0.38 -5.47 -5.95
N LYS A 127 0.55 -6.06 -5.18
CA LYS A 127 1.94 -5.56 -5.15
C LYS A 127 2.73 -5.88 -6.42
N PHE A 128 2.65 -7.12 -6.91
CA PHE A 128 3.31 -7.53 -8.15
C PHE A 128 2.38 -7.46 -9.36
N GLY A 129 1.09 -7.15 -9.16
CA GLY A 129 0.11 -6.91 -10.22
C GLY A 129 -0.09 -5.42 -10.46
N GLU A 130 -1.04 -4.80 -9.75
CA GLU A 130 -1.44 -3.40 -9.95
C GLU A 130 -0.28 -2.40 -9.78
N LEU A 131 0.51 -2.51 -8.71
CA LEU A 131 1.65 -1.61 -8.48
C LEU A 131 2.72 -1.78 -9.57
N LEU A 132 3.02 -3.00 -10.02
CA LEU A 132 4.00 -3.22 -11.09
C LEU A 132 3.54 -2.59 -12.41
N LYS A 133 2.24 -2.73 -12.76
CA LYS A 133 1.67 -2.08 -13.94
C LYS A 133 1.77 -0.56 -13.83
N TYR A 134 1.42 0.00 -12.67
CA TYR A 134 1.51 1.44 -12.42
C TYR A 134 2.96 1.95 -12.45
N ALA A 135 3.91 1.19 -11.88
CA ALA A 135 5.32 1.55 -11.94
C ALA A 135 5.83 1.60 -13.38
N ARG A 136 5.41 0.66 -14.23
CA ARG A 136 5.75 0.66 -15.66
C ARG A 136 5.16 1.86 -16.40
N SER A 137 3.93 2.28 -16.08
CA SER A 137 3.34 3.49 -16.70
C SER A 137 4.05 4.78 -16.29
N LEU A 138 4.71 4.79 -15.12
CA LEU A 138 5.61 5.87 -14.70
C LEU A 138 7.03 5.76 -15.30
N GLY A 139 7.29 4.76 -16.14
CA GLY A 139 8.60 4.54 -16.76
C GLY A 139 9.66 3.94 -15.83
N ALA A 140 9.25 3.37 -14.69
CA ALA A 140 10.16 2.70 -13.76
C ALA A 140 10.61 1.34 -14.29
N GLN A 141 11.87 0.99 -14.02
CA GLN A 141 12.45 -0.29 -14.40
C GLN A 141 12.34 -1.34 -13.29
N LYS A 142 12.19 -0.90 -12.03
CA LYS A 142 12.09 -1.77 -10.86
C LYS A 142 11.00 -1.27 -9.91
N ILE A 143 10.51 -2.18 -9.08
CA ILE A 143 9.72 -1.88 -7.89
C ILE A 143 10.46 -2.37 -6.64
N ALA A 144 10.16 -1.78 -5.49
CA ALA A 144 10.64 -2.18 -4.17
C ALA A 144 9.53 -2.03 -3.11
#